data_AF-A0A9E6BPW3-F1
#
_entry.id   AF-A0A9E6BPW3-F1
#
_cell.length_a   1.000
_cell.length_b   1.000
_cell.length_c   1.000
_cell.angle_alpha   90.00
_cell.angle_beta   90.00
_cell.angle_gamma   90.00
#
_symmetry.space_group_name_H-M   'P 1'
#
loop_
_entity.id
_entity.type
_entity.pdbx_description
1 polymer ?
#
loop_
_entity_poly.entity_id
_entity_poly.type
_entity_poly.pdbx_seq_one_letter_code
_entity_poly.pdbx_strand_id
1 'polypeptide(L)'
;MAEQTEGAFDPTAGPIVELWRQCRRQNRIPTQSQIDEARRRTGVDRILFDPSAQTVQFLEPGVSLNLGGIGKGYALDRIGEELASRGLTDWLIHGGHSSLLARGEHAGLGGWPVGLRHPLFPKRRLGTILLKNVALSTSGSGTQFFRHGGKRYGHIV
;
A
#
# COMPACT_ATOMS: atom_id res chain seq x y z
N MET A 1 6.13 5.33 10.69
CA MET A 1 5.46 5.83 9.47
C MET A 1 4.30 6.75 9.78
N ALA A 2 3.26 6.33 10.51
CA ALA A 2 2.11 7.22 10.74
C ALA A 2 2.51 8.57 11.34
N GLU A 3 3.26 8.55 12.45
CA GLU A 3 3.83 9.76 13.06
C GLU A 3 4.76 10.52 12.12
N GLN A 4 5.68 9.83 11.45
CA GLN A 4 6.65 10.43 10.51
C GLN A 4 5.99 11.13 9.31
N THR A 5 4.76 10.73 8.97
CA THR A 5 3.96 11.31 7.88
C THR A 5 2.85 12.22 8.39
N GLU A 6 2.84 12.56 9.69
CA GLU A 6 1.81 13.37 10.32
C GLU A 6 0.39 12.84 10.06
N GLY A 7 0.23 11.51 10.06
CA GLY A 7 -1.04 10.83 9.84
C GLY A 7 -1.44 10.66 8.36
N ALA A 8 -0.64 11.12 7.39
CA ALA A 8 -0.95 10.91 5.97
C ALA A 8 -0.96 9.42 5.56
N PHE A 9 -0.13 8.59 6.22
CA PHE A 9 -0.29 7.14 6.23
C PHE A 9 -0.83 6.72 7.61
N ASP A 10 -2.02 6.13 7.66
CA ASP A 10 -2.59 5.64 8.92
C ASP A 10 -3.03 4.17 8.78
N PRO A 11 -2.37 3.21 9.46
CA PRO A 11 -2.77 1.81 9.41
C PRO A 11 -4.14 1.56 10.08
N THR A 12 -4.69 2.51 10.83
CA THR A 12 -6.01 2.43 11.47
C THR A 12 -7.14 2.98 10.60
N ALA A 13 -6.85 3.39 9.36
CA ALA A 13 -7.85 3.85 8.38
C ALA A 13 -8.81 2.74 7.90
N GLY A 14 -8.87 1.59 8.58
CA GLY A 14 -9.79 0.49 8.28
C GLY A 14 -11.25 0.93 8.16
N PRO A 15 -11.83 1.66 9.14
CA PRO A 15 -13.24 2.05 9.10
C PRO A 15 -13.58 2.94 7.91
N ILE A 16 -12.73 3.93 7.61
CA ILE A 16 -12.96 4.85 6.50
C ILE A 16 -12.79 4.15 5.15
N VAL A 17 -11.78 3.28 5.00
CA VAL A 17 -11.57 2.53 3.76
C VAL A 17 -12.74 1.57 3.51
N GLU A 18 -13.23 0.89 4.53
CA GLU A 18 -14.37 -0.02 4.40
C GLU A 18 -15.66 0.73 4.03
N LEU A 19 -15.92 1.90 4.64
CA LEU A 19 -17.02 2.77 4.24
C LEU A 19 -16.97 3.12 2.74
N TRP A 20 -15.80 3.53 2.23
CA TRP A 20 -15.63 3.85 0.82
C TRP A 20 -15.81 2.62 -0.08
N ARG A 21 -15.31 1.44 0.34
CA ARG A 21 -15.53 0.18 -0.39
C ARG A 21 -17.01 -0.17 -0.51
N GLN A 22 -17.77 -0.04 0.58
CA GLN A 22 -19.20 -0.29 0.60
C GLN A 22 -19.97 0.71 -0.28
N CYS A 23 -19.69 2.01 -0.15
CA CYS A 23 -20.33 3.05 -0.97
C CYS A 23 -20.06 2.83 -2.46
N ARG A 24 -18.82 2.46 -2.83
CA ARG A 24 -18.45 2.10 -4.20
C ARG A 24 -19.26 0.92 -4.73
N ARG A 25 -19.46 -0.14 -3.94
CA ARG A 25 -20.31 -1.30 -4.32
C ARG A 25 -21.77 -0.89 -4.55
N GLN A 26 -22.22 0.16 -3.88
CA GLN A 26 -23.57 0.73 -4.00
C GLN A 26 -23.65 1.88 -5.03
N ASN A 27 -22.58 2.14 -5.78
CA ASN A 27 -22.47 3.22 -6.77
C ASN A 27 -22.82 4.63 -6.23
N ARG A 28 -22.53 4.89 -4.95
CA ARG A 28 -22.71 6.19 -4.29
C ARG A 28 -21.44 6.64 -3.58
N ILE A 29 -21.47 7.86 -3.05
CA ILE A 29 -20.46 8.37 -2.14
C ILE A 29 -20.99 8.35 -0.69
N PRO A 30 -20.11 8.27 0.32
CA PRO A 30 -20.52 8.43 1.70
C PRO A 30 -21.02 9.85 1.98
N THR A 31 -21.98 9.99 2.89
CA THR A 31 -22.38 11.31 3.41
C THR A 31 -21.35 11.83 4.40
N GLN A 32 -21.34 13.14 4.65
CA GLN A 32 -20.42 13.73 5.63
C GLN A 32 -20.56 13.09 7.02
N SER A 33 -21.80 12.88 7.47
CA SER A 33 -22.09 12.19 8.74
C SER A 33 -21.50 10.77 8.80
N GLN A 34 -21.54 10.01 7.70
CA GLN A 34 -20.90 8.69 7.61
C GLN A 34 -19.37 8.79 7.68
N ILE A 35 -18.78 9.80 7.03
CA ILE A 35 -17.34 10.06 7.08
C ILE A 35 -16.92 10.40 8.51
N ASP A 36 -17.64 11.28 9.19
CA ASP A 36 -17.32 11.72 10.55
C ASP A 36 -17.40 10.56 11.55
N GLU A 37 -18.40 9.68 11.41
CA GLU A 37 -18.52 8.45 12.21
C GLU A 37 -17.39 7.45 11.94
N ALA A 38 -16.92 7.32 10.71
CA ALA A 38 -15.75 6.49 10.41
C ALA A 38 -14.45 7.11 10.95
N ARG A 39 -14.30 8.44 10.87
CA ARG A 39 -13.14 9.17 11.41
C ARG A 39 -13.04 9.05 12.92
N ARG A 40 -14.17 9.06 13.64
CA ARG A 40 -14.19 8.82 15.10
C ARG A 40 -13.60 7.47 15.51
N ARG A 41 -13.50 6.50 14.60
CA ARG A 41 -12.94 5.16 14.86
C ARG A 41 -11.55 4.95 14.26
N THR A 42 -10.93 6.03 13.79
CA THR A 42 -9.58 6.05 13.18
C THR A 42 -8.64 6.80 14.12
N GLY A 43 -7.42 6.31 14.29
CA GLY A 43 -6.37 6.90 15.11
C GLY A 43 -5.42 5.84 15.66
N VAL A 44 -4.10 6.00 15.44
CA VAL A 44 -3.07 5.12 16.01
C VAL A 44 -3.01 5.17 17.53
N ASP A 45 -3.42 6.29 18.12
CA ASP A 45 -3.60 6.51 19.56
C ASP A 45 -4.68 5.62 20.19
N ARG A 46 -5.52 4.98 19.36
CA ARG A 46 -6.58 4.05 19.78
C ARG A 46 -6.12 2.59 19.82
N ILE A 47 -4.83 2.35 19.58
CA ILE A 47 -4.22 1.02 19.60
C ILE A 47 -3.06 1.04 20.59
N LEU A 48 -3.03 0.02 21.46
CA LEU A 48 -1.88 -0.27 22.29
C LEU A 48 -1.13 -1.47 21.70
N PHE A 49 0.17 -1.31 21.49
CA PHE A 49 1.06 -2.41 21.13
C PHE A 49 1.97 -2.71 22.31
N ASP A 50 1.91 -3.95 22.80
CA ASP A 50 2.87 -4.47 23.78
C ASP A 50 3.95 -5.26 23.02
N PRO A 51 5.16 -4.70 22.85
CA PRO A 51 6.24 -5.38 22.14
C PRO A 51 6.77 -6.60 22.91
N SER A 52 6.65 -6.61 24.24
CA SER A 52 7.16 -7.70 25.08
C SER A 52 6.26 -8.92 25.03
N ALA A 53 4.95 -8.71 25.10
CA ALA A 53 3.95 -9.77 24.97
C ALA A 53 3.57 -10.07 23.50
N GLN A 54 4.03 -9.24 22.55
CA GLN A 54 3.64 -9.28 21.14
C GLN A 54 2.12 -9.20 20.94
N THR A 55 1.43 -8.40 21.75
CA THR A 55 -0.03 -8.24 21.68
C THR A 55 -0.42 -6.87 21.14
N VAL A 56 -1.58 -6.84 20.48
CA VAL A 56 -2.22 -5.61 20.00
C VAL A 56 -3.59 -5.53 20.63
N GLN A 57 -3.89 -4.41 21.30
CA GLN A 57 -5.18 -4.12 21.89
C GLN A 57 -5.83 -2.92 21.20
N PHE A 58 -7.11 -3.07 20.84
CA PHE A 58 -7.95 -1.97 20.41
C PHE A 58 -8.63 -1.34 21.62
N LEU A 59 -8.42 -0.04 21.84
CA LEU A 59 -8.95 0.67 23.02
C LEU A 59 -10.45 0.97 22.91
N GLU A 60 -10.97 1.01 21.68
CA GLU A 60 -12.38 1.32 21.41
C GLU A 60 -13.01 0.34 20.40
N PRO A 61 -14.31 0.03 20.54
CA PRO A 61 -15.03 -0.76 19.56
C PRO A 61 -15.03 -0.13 18.16
N GLY A 62 -14.83 -0.95 17.13
CA GLY A 62 -14.91 -0.52 15.73
C GLY A 62 -13.63 0.10 15.17
N VAL A 63 -12.58 0.26 15.97
CA VAL A 63 -11.22 0.49 15.46
C VAL A 63 -10.77 -0.74 14.69
N SER A 64 -10.14 -0.55 13.53
CA SER A 64 -9.64 -1.67 12.72
C SER A 64 -8.42 -1.29 11.91
N LEU A 65 -7.55 -2.28 11.68
CA LEU A 65 -6.35 -2.11 10.89
C LEU A 65 -6.62 -2.34 9.40
N ASN A 66 -6.00 -1.52 8.56
CA ASN A 66 -5.86 -1.72 7.13
C ASN A 66 -4.39 -1.62 6.73
N LEU A 67 -3.79 -2.77 6.48
CA LEU A 67 -2.38 -2.88 6.10
C LEU A 67 -2.17 -2.90 4.58
N GLY A 68 -3.18 -2.53 3.78
CA GLY A 68 -3.10 -2.57 2.32
C GLY A 68 -2.00 -1.69 1.73
N GLY A 69 -1.62 -0.61 2.43
CA GLY A 69 -0.54 0.29 2.02
C GLY A 69 0.88 -0.21 2.33
N ILE A 70 1.05 -1.18 3.23
CA ILE A 70 2.37 -1.65 3.69
C ILE A 70 2.60 -3.15 3.49
N GLY A 71 1.53 -3.96 3.51
CA GLY A 71 1.62 -5.42 3.57
C GLY A 71 2.33 -6.05 2.37
N LYS A 72 2.21 -5.47 1.17
CA LYS A 72 2.94 -5.94 -0.02
C LYS A 72 4.45 -5.76 0.15
N GLY A 73 4.89 -4.61 0.68
CA GLY A 73 6.31 -4.36 0.94
C GLY A 73 6.87 -5.37 1.92
N TYR A 74 6.19 -5.55 3.06
CA TYR A 74 6.58 -6.55 4.06
C TYR A 74 6.67 -7.97 3.48
N ALA A 75 5.69 -8.39 2.66
CA ALA A 75 5.75 -9.70 2.02
C ALA A 75 6.96 -9.85 1.09
N LEU A 76 7.32 -8.81 0.34
CA LEU A 76 8.51 -8.81 -0.51
C LEU A 76 9.79 -8.93 0.32
N ASP A 77 9.88 -8.21 1.44
CA ASP A 77 11.03 -8.25 2.33
C ASP A 77 11.22 -9.66 2.89
N ARG A 78 10.14 -10.30 3.38
CA ARG A 78 10.18 -11.68 3.90
C ARG A 78 10.59 -12.70 2.84
N ILE A 79 10.13 -12.55 1.61
CA ILE A 79 10.55 -13.42 0.49
C ILE A 79 12.03 -13.15 0.17
N GLY A 80 12.46 -11.90 0.11
CA GLY A 80 13.84 -11.53 -0.17
C GLY A 80 14.83 -12.07 0.86
N GLU A 81 14.48 -12.03 2.15
CA GLU A 81 15.24 -12.64 3.24
C GLU A 81 15.37 -14.15 3.07
N GLU A 82 14.30 -14.83 2.69
CA GLU A 82 14.31 -16.29 2.45
C GLU A 82 15.12 -16.69 1.21
N LEU A 83 15.07 -15.91 0.13
CA LEU A 83 15.93 -16.17 -1.03
C LEU A 83 17.41 -15.94 -0.68
N ALA A 84 17.70 -14.90 0.09
CA ALA A 84 19.05 -14.59 0.54
C ALA A 84 19.61 -15.68 1.49
N SER A 85 18.79 -16.20 2.40
CA SER A 85 19.20 -17.28 3.32
C SER A 85 19.56 -18.58 2.58
N ARG A 86 18.99 -18.78 1.39
CA ARG A 86 19.29 -19.89 0.48
C ARG A 86 20.49 -19.63 -0.44
N GLY A 87 21.19 -18.51 -0.27
CA GLY A 87 22.36 -18.14 -1.08
C GLY A 87 22.02 -17.58 -2.46
N LEU A 88 20.76 -17.25 -2.75
CA LEU A 88 20.39 -16.65 -4.02
C LEU A 88 20.75 -15.16 -4.04
N THR A 89 21.59 -14.76 -4.98
CA THR A 89 22.18 -13.42 -5.06
C THR A 89 21.46 -12.49 -6.03
N ASP A 90 20.80 -13.04 -7.05
CA ASP A 90 20.23 -12.30 -8.17
C ASP A 90 18.76 -12.66 -8.33
N TRP A 91 17.86 -11.72 -8.05
CA TRP A 91 16.42 -11.93 -8.20
C TRP A 91 15.65 -10.62 -8.29
N LEU A 92 14.46 -10.70 -8.89
CA LEU A 92 13.45 -9.65 -8.92
C LEU A 92 12.10 -10.22 -8.50
N ILE A 93 11.55 -9.71 -7.40
CA ILE A 93 10.26 -10.15 -6.87
C ILE A 93 9.19 -9.11 -7.20
N HIS A 94 8.05 -9.56 -7.70
CA HIS A 94 6.90 -8.72 -8.04
C HIS A 94 5.74 -8.91 -7.06
N GLY A 95 5.43 -7.86 -6.30
CA GLY A 95 4.24 -7.74 -5.47
C GLY A 95 3.06 -7.19 -6.26
N GLY A 96 2.65 -7.92 -7.30
CA GLY A 96 1.67 -7.46 -8.28
C GLY A 96 2.25 -6.41 -9.23
N HIS A 97 1.52 -5.32 -9.45
CA HIS A 97 1.90 -4.28 -10.42
C HIS A 97 2.56 -3.04 -9.80
N SER A 98 2.58 -2.94 -8.48
CA SER A 98 2.92 -1.69 -7.79
C SER A 98 4.19 -1.75 -6.97
N SER A 99 4.69 -2.94 -6.64
CA SER A 99 5.72 -3.13 -5.62
C SER A 99 6.72 -4.17 -6.11
N LEU A 100 8.00 -3.86 -6.01
CA LEU A 100 9.12 -4.65 -6.53
C LEU A 100 10.25 -4.65 -5.50
N LEU A 101 10.96 -5.76 -5.41
CA LEU A 101 12.22 -5.85 -4.68
C LEU A 101 13.25 -6.53 -5.58
N ALA A 102 14.39 -5.87 -5.78
CA ALA A 102 15.46 -6.34 -6.64
C ALA A 102 16.74 -6.56 -5.85
N ARG A 103 17.42 -7.67 -6.10
CA ARG A 103 18.78 -7.95 -5.59
C ARG A 103 19.67 -8.38 -6.74
N GLY A 104 20.92 -7.95 -6.70
CA GLY A 104 21.89 -8.30 -7.73
C GLY A 104 21.57 -7.68 -9.08
N GLU A 105 21.88 -8.39 -10.15
CA GLU A 105 21.75 -7.89 -11.51
C GLU A 105 21.16 -8.91 -12.48
N HIS A 106 20.63 -8.40 -13.59
CA HIS A 106 20.10 -9.23 -14.65
C HIS A 106 21.02 -9.16 -15.87
N ALA A 107 21.57 -10.30 -16.29
CA ALA A 107 22.31 -10.45 -17.54
C ALA A 107 23.42 -9.39 -17.76
N GLY A 108 24.14 -9.02 -16.70
CA GLY A 108 25.24 -8.04 -16.78
C GLY A 108 24.81 -6.59 -17.01
N LEU A 109 23.52 -6.27 -16.90
CA LEU A 109 23.00 -4.90 -17.10
C LEU A 109 23.27 -3.94 -15.92
N GLY A 110 24.02 -4.37 -14.91
CA GLY A 110 24.27 -3.58 -13.70
C GLY A 110 23.03 -3.41 -12.79
N GLY A 111 21.95 -4.11 -13.08
CA GLY A 111 20.69 -4.12 -12.31
C GLY A 111 19.56 -4.79 -13.08
N TRP A 112 18.38 -4.85 -12.47
CA TRP A 112 17.16 -5.38 -13.07
C TRP A 112 16.41 -4.28 -13.84
N PRO A 113 16.18 -4.43 -15.16
CA PRO A 113 15.44 -3.44 -15.93
C PRO A 113 13.94 -3.51 -15.64
N VAL A 114 13.41 -2.40 -15.12
CA VAL A 114 11.99 -2.27 -14.75
C VAL A 114 11.36 -1.13 -15.53
N GLY A 115 10.27 -1.46 -16.26
CA GLY A 115 9.48 -0.47 -16.99
C GLY A 115 8.55 0.33 -16.07
N LEU A 116 8.69 1.66 -16.09
CA LEU A 116 7.73 2.58 -15.47
C LEU A 116 6.56 2.83 -16.43
N ARG A 117 5.32 2.62 -15.96
CA ARG A 117 4.12 2.93 -16.74
C ARG A 117 3.80 4.42 -16.71
N HIS A 118 3.28 4.94 -17.81
CA HIS A 118 2.78 6.31 -17.86
C HIS A 118 1.50 6.45 -17.01
N PRO A 119 1.42 7.43 -16.08
CA PRO A 119 0.31 7.53 -15.12
C PRO A 119 -1.06 7.79 -15.78
N LEU A 120 -1.07 8.53 -16.90
CA LEU A 120 -2.28 8.84 -17.67
C LEU A 120 -2.58 7.85 -18.80
N PHE A 121 -1.58 7.08 -19.24
CA PHE A 121 -1.69 6.19 -20.41
C PHE A 121 -1.13 4.83 -20.04
N PRO A 122 -1.88 3.97 -19.32
CA PRO A 122 -1.35 2.75 -18.71
C PRO A 122 -0.72 1.74 -19.69
N LYS A 123 -1.10 1.82 -20.98
CA LYS A 123 -0.52 1.00 -22.06
C LYS A 123 0.83 1.53 -22.57
N ARG A 124 1.25 2.74 -22.17
CA ARG A 124 2.53 3.36 -22.55
C ARG A 124 3.55 3.22 -21.44
N ARG A 125 4.79 2.94 -21.83
CA ARG A 125 5.96 3.01 -20.94
C ARG A 125 6.43 4.47 -20.89
N LEU A 126 6.63 4.99 -19.69
CA LEU A 126 7.24 6.30 -19.44
C LEU A 126 8.77 6.23 -19.55
N GLY A 127 9.35 5.15 -19.03
CA GLY A 127 10.79 4.90 -19.08
C GLY A 127 11.15 3.54 -18.52
N THR A 128 12.43 3.23 -18.49
CA THR A 128 12.99 2.04 -17.83
C THR A 128 13.98 2.51 -16.77
N ILE A 129 13.93 1.92 -15.58
CA ILE A 129 14.91 2.14 -14.52
C ILE A 129 15.62 0.82 -14.21
N LEU A 130 16.89 0.90 -13.80
CA LEU A 130 17.65 -0.26 -13.35
C LEU A 130 17.59 -0.32 -11.82
N LEU A 131 17.14 -1.44 -11.26
CA LEU A 131 17.10 -1.66 -9.83
C LEU A 131 18.19 -2.66 -9.41
N LYS A 132 19.05 -2.28 -8.48
CA LYS A 132 20.06 -3.16 -7.88
C LYS A 132 20.05 -2.98 -6.37
N ASN A 133 19.75 -4.06 -5.64
CA ASN A 133 19.67 -4.09 -4.18
C ASN A 133 18.73 -3.02 -3.60
N VAL A 134 17.55 -2.87 -4.21
CA VAL A 134 16.60 -1.79 -3.87
C VAL A 134 15.16 -2.22 -4.14
N ALA A 135 14.23 -1.67 -3.36
CA ALA A 135 12.80 -1.79 -3.58
C ALA A 135 12.26 -0.61 -4.41
N LEU A 136 11.24 -0.86 -5.22
CA LEU A 136 10.47 0.18 -5.89
C LEU A 136 8.99 -0.03 -5.61
N SER A 137 8.31 1.02 -5.15
CA SER A 137 6.86 1.02 -5.02
C SER A 137 6.25 2.21 -5.76
N THR A 138 5.06 2.03 -6.32
CA THR A 138 4.28 3.06 -7.01
C THR A 138 2.85 3.08 -6.47
N SER A 139 2.39 4.25 -6.04
CA SER A 139 1.02 4.51 -5.64
C SER A 139 0.37 5.44 -6.66
N GLY A 140 -0.89 5.18 -7.02
CA GLY A 140 -1.58 6.04 -7.99
C GLY A 140 -3.09 5.83 -8.00
N SER A 141 -3.82 6.92 -8.24
CA SER A 141 -5.28 6.91 -8.34
C SER A 141 -5.81 6.37 -9.68
N GLY A 142 -4.94 6.13 -10.65
CA GLY A 142 -5.31 5.70 -12.01
C GLY A 142 -5.66 4.21 -12.15
N THR A 143 -5.29 3.36 -11.19
CA THR A 143 -5.44 1.89 -11.31
C THR A 143 -6.67 1.35 -10.58
N GLN A 144 -7.07 1.97 -9.46
CA GLN A 144 -8.29 1.62 -8.72
C GLN A 144 -9.06 2.90 -8.38
N PHE A 145 -10.14 3.14 -9.12
CA PHE A 145 -11.04 4.28 -8.94
C PHE A 145 -12.49 3.90 -9.28
N PHE A 146 -13.43 4.77 -8.91
CA PHE A 146 -14.80 4.76 -9.44
C PHE A 146 -15.24 6.20 -9.81
N ARG A 147 -16.32 6.32 -10.58
CA ARG A 147 -16.87 7.62 -11.00
C ARG A 147 -18.26 7.82 -10.41
N HIS A 148 -18.53 9.00 -9.88
CA HIS A 148 -19.84 9.40 -9.38
C HIS A 148 -20.04 10.90 -9.60
N GLY A 149 -21.16 11.31 -10.20
CA GLY A 149 -21.48 12.72 -10.46
C GLY A 149 -20.41 13.48 -11.27
N GLY A 150 -19.82 12.83 -12.29
CA GLY A 150 -18.75 13.42 -13.12
C GLY A 150 -17.36 13.48 -12.46
N LYS A 151 -17.23 13.15 -11.17
CA LYS A 151 -15.96 13.12 -10.44
C LYS A 151 -15.38 11.71 -10.33
N ARG A 152 -14.05 11.61 -10.26
CA ARG A 152 -13.30 10.36 -10.06
C ARG A 152 -12.83 10.27 -8.61
N TYR A 153 -13.05 9.12 -7.98
CA TYR A 153 -12.65 8.82 -6.60
C TYR A 153 -11.67 7.65 -6.58
N GLY A 154 -10.49 7.85 -6.00
CA GLY A 154 -9.46 6.83 -5.84
C GLY A 154 -9.70 5.91 -4.65
N HIS A 155 -8.77 4.99 -4.42
CA HIS A 155 -8.77 4.06 -3.27
C HIS A 155 -7.83 4.49 -2.13
N ILE A 156 -7.05 5.56 -2.34
CA ILE A 156 -6.25 6.23 -1.32
C ILE A 156 -7.15 7.30 -0.72
N VAL A 157 -7.29 7.28 0.61
CA VAL A 157 -8.26 8.08 1.38
C VAL A 157 -7.52 9.00 2.33
#